data_AF-A0A2D4P7D5-F1
#
_entry.id   AF-A0A2D4P7D5-F1
#
_cell.length_a   1.000
_cell.length_b   1.000
_cell.length_c   1.000
_cell.angle_alpha   90.00
_cell.angle_beta   90.00
_cell.angle_gamma   90.00
#
_symmetry.space_group_name_H-M   'P 1'
#
loop_
_entity.id
_entity.type
_entity.pdbx_description
1 polymer ?
#
loop_
_entity_poly.entity_id
_entity_poly.type
_entity_poly.pdbx_seq_one_letter_code
_entity_poly.pdbx_strand_id
1 'polypeptide(L)'
;KEDQKSRIEKNLIKILMNENPDPESDCDAASVKAAQKLWADRVSLAGNNIFTIEVQDFVPFVQCKTKFLAPSFHVDVPIQFDVYLKADCLHPLQFSKLCVNFSNQEYNQYCVMEENYPKCHILEPSTQGTLCLIPGKTKKFPFKFVAKTEDVGKKIEITSVDLILGSESGRCVILKWHGGGGDAAASREAVLAARSFKRQSKLPDNEVHWNSLTIQASTMIISRMPNISVQLSHEPPALMNEMYCLTVTIESHEKTVAKDVKLTAGLKPGQDANLTQRTHVTLNGTEMCDDSYPALLPDIPLGDLQPGEKLEKIVYIHCGTVGTRMFLVYVSYLVNAVIEGKEILCRCHRDETVTMETVFPFDVAVKFVSTKVCRGILK
;
A
#
# COMPACT_ATOMS: atom_id res chain seq x y z
N LYS A 1 -46.58 -5.06 3.52
CA LYS A 1 -45.19 -4.52 3.59
C LYS A 1 -44.26 -5.27 2.63
N GLU A 2 -44.23 -6.60 2.67
CA GLU A 2 -43.42 -7.42 1.75
C GLU A 2 -43.90 -7.34 0.29
N ASP A 3 -45.22 -7.39 0.06
CA ASP A 3 -45.80 -7.19 -1.28
C ASP A 3 -45.47 -5.83 -1.88
N GLN A 4 -45.42 -4.79 -1.06
CA GLN A 4 -45.05 -3.44 -1.49
C GLN A 4 -43.56 -3.36 -1.87
N LYS A 5 -42.67 -3.98 -1.07
CA LYS A 5 -41.23 -4.07 -1.40
C LYS A 5 -41.01 -4.84 -2.71
N SER A 6 -41.71 -5.95 -2.88
CA SER A 6 -41.65 -6.77 -4.10
C SER A 6 -42.11 -5.99 -5.34
N ARG A 7 -43.20 -5.22 -5.21
CA ARG A 7 -43.68 -4.36 -6.30
C ARG A 7 -42.68 -3.25 -6.65
N ILE A 8 -42.11 -2.57 -5.65
CA ILE A 8 -41.09 -1.52 -5.88
C ILE A 8 -39.87 -2.11 -6.59
N GLU A 9 -39.38 -3.26 -6.17
CA GLU A 9 -38.23 -3.94 -6.78
C GLU A 9 -38.51 -4.35 -8.23
N LYS A 10 -39.68 -4.95 -8.51
CA LYS A 10 -40.10 -5.28 -9.87
C LYS A 10 -40.16 -4.03 -10.74
N ASN A 11 -40.72 -2.94 -10.23
CA ASN A 11 -40.76 -1.67 -10.96
C ASN A 11 -39.37 -1.11 -11.23
N LEU A 12 -38.43 -1.20 -10.31
CA LEU A 12 -37.04 -0.79 -10.55
C LEU A 12 -36.42 -1.59 -11.71
N ILE A 13 -36.61 -2.91 -11.74
CA ILE A 13 -36.12 -3.77 -12.83
C ILE A 13 -36.75 -3.35 -14.17
N LYS A 14 -38.08 -3.14 -14.20
CA LYS A 14 -38.79 -2.64 -15.39
C LYS A 14 -38.22 -1.32 -15.89
N ILE A 15 -37.93 -0.39 -14.98
CA ILE A 15 -37.36 0.93 -15.30
C ILE A 15 -35.97 0.79 -15.95
N LEU A 16 -35.11 -0.10 -15.42
CA LEU A 16 -33.80 -0.40 -15.98
C LEU A 16 -33.89 -0.99 -17.40
N MET A 17 -34.94 -1.77 -17.66
CA MET A 17 -35.23 -2.39 -18.95
C MET A 17 -36.05 -1.52 -19.91
N ASN A 18 -36.31 -0.24 -19.59
CA ASN A 18 -37.19 0.66 -20.35
C ASN A 18 -38.65 0.18 -20.48
N GLU A 19 -39.09 -0.73 -19.62
CA GLU A 19 -40.49 -1.16 -19.52
C GLU A 19 -41.31 -0.20 -18.65
N ASN A 20 -42.64 -0.25 -18.81
CA ASN A 20 -43.56 0.54 -17.99
C ASN A 20 -43.61 0.00 -16.55
N PRO A 21 -43.41 0.82 -15.51
CA PRO A 21 -43.64 0.39 -14.14
C PRO A 21 -45.13 0.07 -13.92
N ASP A 22 -45.41 -0.88 -13.03
CA ASP A 22 -46.77 -1.22 -12.62
C ASP A 22 -47.40 -0.06 -11.83
N PRO A 23 -48.66 0.29 -12.11
CA PRO A 23 -49.35 1.39 -11.44
C PRO A 23 -49.65 1.07 -9.96
N GLU A 24 -49.86 2.14 -9.18
CA GLU A 24 -50.42 2.03 -7.84
C GLU A 24 -51.88 1.55 -7.90
N SER A 25 -52.30 0.82 -6.85
CA SER A 25 -53.58 0.10 -6.79
C SER A 25 -54.80 1.01 -6.97
N ASP A 26 -54.66 2.27 -6.55
CA ASP A 26 -55.75 3.25 -6.46
C ASP A 26 -55.74 4.26 -7.62
N CYS A 27 -54.87 4.07 -8.62
CA CYS A 27 -54.79 4.95 -9.78
C CYS A 27 -55.94 4.69 -10.77
N ASP A 28 -56.58 5.76 -11.24
CA ASP A 28 -57.61 5.66 -12.27
C ASP A 28 -57.02 5.27 -13.63
N ALA A 29 -57.80 4.53 -14.43
CA ALA A 29 -57.36 3.98 -15.71
C ALA A 29 -56.95 5.05 -16.73
N ALA A 30 -57.53 6.26 -16.68
CA ALA A 30 -57.18 7.33 -17.60
C ALA A 30 -55.78 7.89 -17.29
N SER A 31 -55.48 8.13 -16.00
CA SER A 31 -54.16 8.56 -15.52
C SER A 31 -53.08 7.52 -15.81
N VAL A 32 -53.36 6.23 -15.60
CA VAL A 32 -52.41 5.15 -15.93
C VAL A 32 -52.06 5.16 -17.43
N LYS A 33 -53.06 5.25 -18.30
CA LYS A 33 -52.86 5.29 -19.75
C LYS A 33 -52.09 6.54 -20.19
N ALA A 34 -52.37 7.69 -19.58
CA ALA A 34 -51.63 8.92 -19.84
C ALA A 34 -50.15 8.80 -19.40
N ALA A 35 -49.88 8.25 -18.21
CA ALA A 35 -48.53 8.05 -17.70
C ALA A 35 -47.72 7.05 -18.55
N GLN A 36 -48.33 5.94 -18.98
CA GLN A 36 -47.71 4.97 -19.89
C GLN A 36 -47.33 5.59 -21.23
N LYS A 37 -48.18 6.48 -21.77
CA LYS A 37 -47.85 7.23 -22.99
C LYS A 37 -46.65 8.15 -22.78
N LEU A 38 -46.66 8.95 -21.71
CA LEU A 38 -45.53 9.83 -21.37
C LEU A 38 -44.22 9.07 -21.18
N TRP A 39 -44.29 7.87 -20.58
CA TRP A 39 -43.13 7.00 -20.41
C TRP A 39 -42.59 6.48 -21.74
N ALA A 40 -43.46 5.97 -22.61
CA ALA A 40 -43.09 5.50 -23.94
C ALA A 40 -42.47 6.63 -24.79
N ASP A 41 -43.10 7.81 -24.76
CA ASP A 41 -42.58 9.00 -25.43
C ASP A 41 -41.17 9.35 -24.89
N ARG A 42 -40.97 9.31 -23.56
CA ARG A 42 -39.66 9.60 -22.95
C ARG A 42 -38.59 8.56 -23.27
N VAL A 43 -38.95 7.27 -23.37
CA VAL A 43 -38.06 6.17 -23.76
C VAL A 43 -37.66 6.30 -25.24
N SER A 44 -38.56 6.80 -26.09
CA SER A 44 -38.28 7.00 -27.53
C SER A 44 -37.32 8.17 -27.82
N LEU A 45 -37.13 9.08 -26.87
CA LEU A 45 -36.17 10.17 -26.98
C LEU A 45 -34.74 9.66 -26.73
N ALA A 46 -33.86 9.80 -27.72
CA ALA A 46 -32.44 9.52 -27.61
C ALA A 46 -31.76 10.56 -26.68
N GLY A 47 -31.85 10.33 -25.37
CA GLY A 47 -31.21 11.15 -24.34
C GLY A 47 -30.22 10.35 -23.51
N ASN A 48 -29.41 11.06 -22.71
CA ASN A 48 -28.54 10.41 -21.73
C ASN A 48 -29.40 9.65 -20.71
N ASN A 49 -29.24 8.32 -20.68
CA ASN A 49 -29.96 7.41 -19.79
C ASN A 49 -29.10 6.93 -18.61
N ILE A 50 -28.01 7.64 -18.32
CA ILE A 50 -27.09 7.36 -17.22
C ILE A 50 -27.45 8.25 -16.03
N PHE A 51 -27.73 7.62 -14.89
CA PHE A 51 -28.07 8.29 -13.64
C PHE A 51 -27.07 7.86 -12.58
N THR A 52 -26.41 8.82 -11.92
CA THR A 52 -25.54 8.52 -10.77
C THR A 52 -26.28 8.84 -9.50
N ILE A 53 -26.30 7.88 -8.58
CA ILE A 53 -26.90 8.00 -7.26
C ILE A 53 -25.77 7.88 -6.23
N GLU A 54 -25.50 8.97 -5.53
CA GLU A 54 -24.54 9.00 -4.43
C GLU A 54 -25.17 8.40 -3.18
N VAL A 55 -24.63 7.28 -2.72
CA VAL A 55 -25.26 6.41 -1.72
C VAL A 55 -25.05 6.93 -0.29
N GLN A 56 -24.40 8.07 -0.10
CA GLN A 56 -24.10 8.63 1.22
C GLN A 56 -25.32 9.25 1.90
N ASP A 57 -26.30 9.70 1.14
CA ASP A 57 -27.40 10.52 1.67
C ASP A 57 -28.66 9.71 2.01
N PHE A 58 -28.64 8.38 1.82
CA PHE A 58 -29.77 7.51 2.11
C PHE A 58 -29.33 6.09 2.46
N VAL A 59 -30.24 5.28 3.00
CA VAL A 59 -29.99 3.86 3.29
C VAL A 59 -30.19 3.04 2.01
N PRO A 60 -29.12 2.52 1.36
CA PRO A 60 -29.27 1.76 0.14
C PRO A 60 -29.76 0.34 0.39
N PHE A 61 -30.45 -0.23 -0.60
CA PHE A 61 -30.76 -1.65 -0.64
C PHE A 61 -29.54 -2.52 -0.99
N VAL A 62 -28.45 -1.92 -1.47
CA VAL A 62 -27.15 -2.59 -1.65
C VAL A 62 -26.13 -1.93 -0.74
N GLN A 63 -25.48 -2.73 0.10
CA GLN A 63 -24.41 -2.27 0.97
C GLN A 63 -23.05 -2.64 0.36
N CYS A 64 -22.06 -1.77 0.54
CA CYS A 64 -20.70 -1.94 0.04
C CYS A 64 -19.66 -1.77 1.17
N LYS A 65 -18.67 -2.66 1.20
CA LYS A 65 -17.45 -2.53 2.02
C LYS A 65 -16.25 -2.96 1.20
N THR A 66 -15.15 -2.22 1.28
CA THR A 66 -13.87 -2.62 0.69
C THR A 66 -12.80 -2.85 1.73
N LYS A 67 -11.87 -3.76 1.41
CA LYS A 67 -10.77 -4.08 2.30
C LYS A 67 -9.53 -4.44 1.51
N PHE A 68 -8.50 -3.60 1.60
CA PHE A 68 -7.12 -4.03 1.30
C PHE A 68 -6.72 -5.18 2.22
N LEU A 69 -6.06 -6.20 1.67
CA LEU A 69 -5.68 -7.39 2.45
C LEU A 69 -4.55 -7.11 3.46
N ALA A 70 -3.76 -6.06 3.24
CA ALA A 70 -2.70 -5.60 4.13
C ALA A 70 -2.70 -4.06 4.22
N PRO A 71 -2.26 -3.48 5.36
CA PRO A 71 -2.13 -2.02 5.54
C PRO A 71 -0.98 -1.42 4.73
N SER A 72 -0.04 -2.28 4.33
CA SER A 72 1.06 -1.94 3.45
C SER A 72 1.41 -3.12 2.56
N PHE A 73 1.84 -2.85 1.32
CA PHE A 73 2.38 -3.84 0.41
C PHE A 73 3.78 -3.42 -0.01
N HIS A 74 4.70 -4.39 -0.05
CA HIS A 74 5.97 -4.19 -0.75
C HIS A 74 5.68 -4.01 -2.23
N VAL A 75 6.42 -3.10 -2.87
CA VAL A 75 6.24 -2.78 -4.29
C VAL A 75 6.41 -4.00 -5.21
N ASP A 76 7.13 -5.02 -4.74
CA ASP A 76 7.37 -6.26 -5.46
C ASP A 76 6.31 -7.36 -5.23
N VAL A 77 5.20 -7.01 -4.57
CA VAL A 77 4.07 -7.90 -4.31
C VAL A 77 2.81 -7.28 -4.94
N PRO A 78 1.95 -8.07 -5.62
CA PRO A 78 0.70 -7.54 -6.14
C PRO A 78 -0.17 -7.03 -5.00
N ILE A 79 -0.69 -5.82 -5.15
CA ILE A 79 -1.67 -5.26 -4.22
C ILE A 79 -2.96 -6.03 -4.42
N GLN A 80 -3.53 -6.50 -3.31
CA GLN A 80 -4.77 -7.26 -3.31
C GLN A 80 -5.77 -6.61 -2.37
N PHE A 81 -7.02 -6.57 -2.82
CA PHE A 81 -8.13 -6.08 -2.01
C PHE A 81 -9.42 -6.72 -2.48
N ASP A 82 -10.41 -6.72 -1.59
CA ASP A 82 -11.74 -7.25 -1.88
C ASP A 82 -12.79 -6.15 -1.79
N VAL A 83 -13.77 -6.22 -2.69
CA VAL A 83 -15.05 -5.52 -2.57
C VAL A 83 -16.11 -6.52 -2.12
N TYR A 84 -16.83 -6.18 -1.07
CA TYR A 84 -17.92 -6.97 -0.52
C TYR A 84 -19.23 -6.23 -0.76
N LEU A 85 -20.16 -6.92 -1.43
CA LEU A 85 -21.51 -6.41 -1.67
C LEU A 85 -22.54 -7.30 -0.98
N LYS A 86 -23.58 -6.68 -0.42
CA LYS A 86 -24.72 -7.37 0.15
C LYS A 86 -26.00 -6.64 -0.22
N ALA A 87 -26.97 -7.36 -0.77
CA ALA A 87 -28.27 -6.81 -1.13
C ALA A 87 -29.34 -7.19 -0.10
N ASP A 88 -30.17 -6.22 0.29
CA ASP A 88 -31.36 -6.36 1.14
C ASP A 88 -32.64 -6.17 0.29
N CYS A 89 -32.68 -6.84 -0.86
CA CYS A 89 -33.83 -6.93 -1.75
C CYS A 89 -34.48 -8.32 -1.67
N LEU A 90 -35.68 -8.52 -2.25
CA LEU A 90 -36.38 -9.81 -2.15
C LEU A 90 -35.96 -10.79 -3.26
N HIS A 91 -35.46 -10.29 -4.39
CA HIS A 91 -35.06 -11.09 -5.54
C HIS A 91 -33.57 -10.88 -5.86
N PRO A 92 -32.92 -11.82 -6.58
CA PRO A 92 -31.55 -11.63 -7.06
C PRO A 92 -31.39 -10.36 -7.88
N LEU A 93 -30.34 -9.59 -7.58
CA LEU A 93 -30.00 -8.36 -8.27
C LEU A 93 -28.83 -8.60 -9.22
N GLN A 94 -29.10 -8.47 -10.52
CA GLN A 94 -28.06 -8.46 -11.56
C GLN A 94 -27.53 -7.04 -11.77
N PHE A 95 -26.24 -6.94 -12.06
CA PHE A 95 -25.56 -5.69 -12.38
C PHE A 95 -24.59 -5.92 -13.53
N SER A 96 -24.33 -4.89 -14.34
CA SER A 96 -23.53 -5.03 -15.56
C SER A 96 -22.04 -4.79 -15.30
N LYS A 97 -21.71 -3.93 -14.32
CA LYS A 97 -20.33 -3.52 -14.09
C LYS A 97 -20.08 -3.10 -12.65
N LEU A 98 -18.88 -3.41 -12.15
CA LEU A 98 -18.34 -2.98 -10.86
C LEU A 98 -16.98 -2.32 -11.11
N CYS A 99 -16.80 -1.09 -10.63
CA CYS A 99 -15.56 -0.33 -10.76
C CYS A 99 -15.07 0.16 -9.40
N VAL A 100 -13.75 0.22 -9.24
CA VAL A 100 -13.10 0.79 -8.05
C VAL A 100 -12.16 1.88 -8.50
N ASN A 101 -12.36 3.08 -7.96
CA ASN A 101 -11.57 4.26 -8.26
C ASN A 101 -10.61 4.54 -7.10
N PHE A 102 -9.39 4.97 -7.44
CA PHE A 102 -8.34 5.29 -6.48
C PHE A 102 -7.90 6.75 -6.54
N SER A 103 -7.10 7.16 -5.55
CA SER A 103 -6.38 8.44 -5.53
C SER A 103 -5.40 8.54 -6.71
N ASN A 104 -4.74 7.45 -7.07
CA ASN A 104 -4.00 7.32 -8.33
C ASN A 104 -4.88 6.65 -9.39
N GLN A 105 -5.39 7.44 -10.34
CA GLN A 105 -6.35 7.02 -11.35
C GLN A 105 -5.81 5.97 -12.34
N GLU A 106 -4.50 5.84 -12.48
CA GLU A 106 -3.88 4.87 -13.38
C GLU A 106 -4.21 3.41 -13.02
N TYR A 107 -4.56 3.18 -11.75
CA TYR A 107 -4.94 1.85 -11.25
C TYR A 107 -6.41 1.49 -11.53
N ASN A 108 -7.27 2.47 -11.81
CA ASN A 108 -8.71 2.26 -11.98
C ASN A 108 -9.01 1.24 -13.09
N GLN A 109 -8.25 1.30 -14.20
CA GLN A 109 -8.41 0.39 -15.34
C GLN A 109 -8.19 -1.09 -15.00
N TYR A 110 -7.41 -1.39 -13.95
CA TYR A 110 -7.16 -2.76 -13.50
C TYR A 110 -8.24 -3.28 -12.54
N CYS A 111 -9.12 -2.40 -12.08
CA CYS A 111 -10.11 -2.68 -11.04
C CYS A 111 -11.54 -2.51 -11.57
N VAL A 112 -11.81 -3.17 -12.70
CA VAL A 112 -13.10 -3.20 -13.37
C VAL A 112 -13.53 -4.66 -13.57
N MET A 113 -14.77 -4.97 -13.21
CA MET A 113 -15.41 -6.25 -13.52
C MET A 113 -16.68 -5.98 -14.32
N GLU A 114 -16.79 -6.58 -15.50
CA GLU A 114 -17.87 -6.34 -16.46
C GLU A 114 -18.24 -7.65 -17.15
N GLU A 115 -19.54 -7.95 -17.24
CA GLU A 115 -20.08 -9.08 -17.99
C GLU A 115 -20.96 -8.54 -19.13
N ASN A 116 -20.63 -8.90 -20.37
CA ASN A 116 -21.46 -8.58 -21.54
C ASN A 116 -22.60 -9.60 -21.65
N TYR A 117 -23.77 -9.28 -21.09
CA TYR A 117 -24.96 -10.10 -21.29
C TYR A 117 -25.57 -9.87 -22.69
N PRO A 118 -25.86 -10.92 -23.48
CA PRO A 118 -26.84 -10.83 -24.54
C PRO A 118 -28.25 -10.67 -23.93
N LYS A 119 -29.09 -9.86 -24.59
CA LYS A 119 -30.44 -9.47 -24.15
C LYS A 119 -31.27 -10.63 -23.59
N CYS A 120 -31.86 -10.39 -22.41
CA CYS A 120 -32.98 -11.09 -21.79
C CYS A 120 -32.83 -12.61 -21.57
N HIS A 121 -32.75 -13.04 -20.31
CA HIS A 121 -33.60 -14.14 -19.82
C HIS A 121 -33.87 -13.97 -18.33
N ILE A 122 -35.16 -14.00 -18.00
CA ILE A 122 -35.65 -14.24 -16.64
C ILE A 122 -35.06 -15.58 -16.18
N LEU A 123 -34.47 -15.56 -14.99
CA LEU A 123 -33.66 -16.61 -14.36
C LEU A 123 -34.27 -18.02 -14.46
N GLU A 124 -33.55 -18.94 -15.14
CA GLU A 124 -33.40 -20.29 -14.63
C GLU A 124 -32.34 -20.27 -13.49
N PRO A 125 -32.48 -21.04 -12.40
CA PRO A 125 -31.59 -20.98 -11.24
C PRO A 125 -30.16 -21.50 -11.47
N SER A 126 -29.88 -22.10 -12.63
CA SER A 126 -28.73 -22.97 -12.88
C SER A 126 -27.51 -22.28 -13.52
N THR A 127 -27.61 -21.02 -13.95
CA THR A 127 -26.48 -20.23 -14.49
C THR A 127 -26.31 -18.93 -13.69
N GLN A 128 -25.85 -19.05 -12.44
CA GLN A 128 -25.53 -17.91 -11.58
C GLN A 128 -24.28 -17.18 -12.11
N GLY A 129 -24.48 -16.06 -12.81
CA GLY A 129 -23.40 -15.20 -13.31
C GLY A 129 -22.55 -14.56 -12.21
N THR A 130 -21.33 -14.15 -12.56
CA THR A 130 -20.38 -13.52 -11.64
C THR A 130 -20.93 -12.21 -11.10
N LEU A 131 -21.76 -11.49 -11.87
CA LEU A 131 -22.33 -10.19 -11.50
C LEU A 131 -23.80 -10.25 -11.05
N CYS A 132 -24.10 -11.17 -10.13
CA CYS A 132 -25.40 -11.30 -9.49
C CYS A 132 -25.28 -11.35 -7.96
N LEU A 133 -26.08 -10.56 -7.26
CA LEU A 133 -26.20 -10.55 -5.79
C LEU A 133 -27.42 -11.34 -5.35
N ILE A 134 -27.23 -12.27 -4.42
CA ILE A 134 -28.32 -13.04 -3.83
C ILE A 134 -28.77 -12.32 -2.54
N PRO A 135 -30.07 -12.06 -2.35
CA PRO A 135 -30.65 -11.50 -1.13
C PRO A 135 -30.05 -12.08 0.15
N GLY A 136 -29.63 -11.19 1.06
CA GLY A 136 -29.11 -11.55 2.37
C GLY A 136 -27.71 -12.18 2.38
N LYS A 137 -27.18 -12.61 1.23
CA LYS A 137 -25.82 -13.18 1.11
C LYS A 137 -24.78 -12.10 0.81
N THR A 138 -23.61 -12.25 1.42
CA THR A 138 -22.46 -11.38 1.12
C THR A 138 -21.66 -11.99 -0.02
N LYS A 139 -21.46 -11.23 -1.10
CA LYS A 139 -20.63 -11.65 -2.24
C LYS A 139 -19.31 -10.89 -2.23
N LYS A 140 -18.21 -11.62 -2.44
CA LYS A 140 -16.84 -11.11 -2.47
C LYS A 140 -16.35 -11.00 -3.92
N PHE A 141 -15.76 -9.86 -4.26
CA PHE A 141 -15.14 -9.56 -5.54
C PHE A 141 -13.67 -9.24 -5.32
N PRO A 142 -12.75 -10.18 -5.60
CA PRO A 142 -11.33 -9.96 -5.42
C PRO A 142 -10.76 -9.14 -6.58
N PHE A 143 -9.91 -8.17 -6.26
CA PHE A 143 -9.18 -7.36 -7.21
C PHE A 143 -7.69 -7.40 -6.89
N LYS A 144 -6.87 -7.24 -7.93
CA LYS A 144 -5.43 -7.19 -7.81
C LYS A 144 -4.80 -6.30 -8.87
N PHE A 145 -3.71 -5.62 -8.52
CA PHE A 145 -2.89 -4.87 -9.46
C PHE A 145 -1.45 -4.74 -8.95
N VAL A 146 -0.53 -4.37 -9.84
CA VAL A 146 0.89 -4.19 -9.53
C VAL A 146 1.17 -2.70 -9.34
N ALA A 147 1.82 -2.35 -8.23
CA ALA A 147 2.24 -0.99 -7.92
C ALA A 147 3.43 -0.55 -8.79
N LYS A 148 3.54 0.75 -9.06
CA LYS A 148 4.73 1.33 -9.69
C LYS A 148 5.81 1.66 -8.65
N THR A 149 7.07 1.62 -9.05
CA THR A 149 8.19 1.99 -8.17
C THR A 149 8.12 3.44 -7.69
N GLU A 150 7.59 4.36 -8.51
CA GLU A 150 7.41 5.77 -8.15
C GLU A 150 6.39 6.01 -7.03
N ASP A 151 5.58 5.00 -6.70
CA ASP A 151 4.58 5.08 -5.63
C ASP A 151 5.09 4.59 -4.27
N VAL A 152 6.33 4.09 -4.20
CA VAL A 152 6.97 3.75 -2.92
C VAL A 152 6.98 4.97 -1.99
N GLY A 153 6.52 4.77 -0.76
CA GLY A 153 6.34 5.81 0.25
C GLY A 153 5.00 6.54 0.17
N LYS A 154 4.19 6.31 -0.86
CA LYS A 154 2.86 6.93 -1.02
C LYS A 154 1.75 6.04 -0.47
N LYS A 155 0.62 6.70 -0.17
CA LYS A 155 -0.64 6.09 0.22
C LYS A 155 -1.57 5.97 -0.98
N ILE A 156 -2.05 4.76 -1.25
CA ILE A 156 -3.15 4.53 -2.21
C ILE A 156 -4.44 4.47 -1.42
N GLU A 157 -5.43 5.25 -1.85
CA GLU A 157 -6.75 5.32 -1.23
C GLU A 157 -7.82 4.99 -2.27
N ILE A 158 -8.81 4.18 -1.90
CA ILE A 158 -10.03 3.99 -2.67
C ILE A 158 -10.86 5.27 -2.52
N THR A 159 -11.15 5.94 -3.62
CA THR A 159 -11.92 7.20 -3.66
C THR A 159 -13.40 6.94 -3.89
N SER A 160 -13.75 5.95 -4.72
CA SER A 160 -15.13 5.45 -4.81
C SER A 160 -15.21 4.00 -5.29
N VAL A 161 -16.36 3.40 -5.05
CA VAL A 161 -16.80 2.15 -5.66
C VAL A 161 -18.09 2.44 -6.42
N ASP A 162 -18.16 2.00 -7.66
CA ASP A 162 -19.28 2.27 -8.55
C ASP A 162 -19.89 0.92 -8.98
N LEU A 163 -21.17 0.71 -8.68
CA LEU A 163 -21.95 -0.47 -9.12
C LEU A 163 -22.97 -0.02 -10.16
N ILE A 164 -22.89 -0.59 -11.35
CA ILE A 164 -23.69 -0.16 -12.49
C ILE A 164 -24.80 -1.17 -12.74
N LEU A 165 -26.05 -0.71 -12.65
CA LEU A 165 -27.27 -1.46 -12.91
C LEU A 165 -27.81 -1.12 -14.30
N GLY A 166 -28.34 -2.13 -14.98
CA GLY A 166 -28.90 -1.96 -16.33
C GLY A 166 -27.83 -1.89 -17.42
N SER A 167 -28.15 -1.27 -18.56
CA SER A 167 -27.26 -1.20 -19.72
C SER A 167 -27.35 0.15 -20.43
N GLU A 168 -26.36 0.46 -21.25
CA GLU A 168 -26.35 1.68 -22.08
C GLU A 168 -27.49 1.71 -23.11
N SER A 169 -27.96 0.53 -23.54
CA SER A 169 -29.12 0.41 -24.44
C SER A 169 -30.47 0.65 -23.74
N GLY A 170 -30.48 0.56 -22.41
CA GLY A 170 -31.64 0.76 -21.54
C GLY A 170 -31.50 2.03 -20.71
N ARG A 171 -31.81 1.91 -19.41
CA ARG A 171 -31.34 2.86 -18.41
C ARG A 171 -30.17 2.29 -17.64
N CYS A 172 -29.21 3.15 -17.34
CA CYS A 172 -28.01 2.84 -16.61
C CYS A 172 -28.04 3.62 -15.30
N VAL A 173 -28.02 2.91 -14.17
CA VAL A 173 -27.99 3.53 -12.85
C VAL A 173 -26.68 3.15 -12.17
N ILE A 174 -25.90 4.17 -11.79
CA ILE A 174 -24.63 4.02 -11.10
C ILE A 174 -24.88 4.28 -9.62
N LEU A 175 -24.76 3.25 -8.80
CA LEU A 175 -24.70 3.39 -7.34
C LEU A 175 -23.25 3.68 -6.95
N LYS A 176 -23.00 4.86 -6.39
CA LYS A 176 -21.66 5.33 -6.06
C LYS A 176 -21.48 5.45 -4.54
N TRP A 177 -20.53 4.70 -4.01
CA TRP A 177 -20.06 4.85 -2.62
C TRP A 177 -18.71 5.57 -2.64
N HIS A 178 -18.53 6.65 -1.87
CA HIS A 178 -17.18 7.21 -1.72
C HIS A 178 -16.37 6.44 -0.67
N GLY A 179 -15.05 6.52 -0.80
CA GLY A 179 -14.12 5.79 0.07
C GLY A 179 -14.23 4.28 -0.11
N GLY A 180 -13.94 3.54 0.96
CA GLY A 180 -14.09 2.08 0.98
C GLY A 180 -15.52 1.59 1.26
N GLY A 181 -16.52 2.40 0.94
CA GLY A 181 -17.90 2.17 1.37
C GLY A 181 -18.11 2.45 2.86
N GLY A 182 -19.22 1.95 3.38
CA GLY A 182 -19.70 2.27 4.72
C GLY A 182 -21.20 2.53 4.72
N ASP A 183 -21.86 2.14 5.80
CA ASP A 183 -23.26 2.45 6.00
C ASP A 183 -23.33 3.88 6.54
N ALA A 184 -23.75 4.83 5.72
CA ALA A 184 -23.86 6.25 6.09
C ALA A 184 -24.80 6.46 7.29
N ALA A 185 -25.68 5.49 7.60
CA ALA A 185 -26.61 5.52 8.72
C ALA A 185 -26.16 4.67 9.94
N ALA A 186 -25.10 3.87 9.85
CA ALA A 186 -24.65 3.08 11.00
C ALA A 186 -23.68 3.91 11.84
N SER A 187 -24.16 4.49 12.94
CA SER A 187 -23.27 5.06 13.95
C SER A 187 -22.26 3.99 14.38
N ARG A 188 -21.00 4.41 14.57
CA ARG A 188 -19.90 3.53 15.02
C ARG A 188 -20.29 2.77 16.31
N GLU A 189 -21.18 3.36 17.12
CA GLU A 189 -21.78 2.78 18.33
C GLU A 189 -22.77 1.63 18.03
N ALA A 190 -23.61 1.73 16.99
CA ALA A 190 -24.55 0.67 16.61
C ALA A 190 -23.83 -0.60 16.09
N VAL A 191 -22.73 -0.42 15.36
CA VAL A 191 -21.89 -1.53 14.87
C VAL A 191 -21.14 -2.21 16.02
N LEU A 192 -20.67 -1.46 17.01
CA LEU A 192 -20.04 -2.00 18.21
C LEU A 192 -21.06 -2.73 19.12
N ALA A 193 -22.26 -2.18 19.28
CA ALA A 193 -23.33 -2.82 20.04
C ALA A 193 -23.84 -4.14 19.40
N ALA A 194 -23.90 -4.20 18.07
CA ALA A 194 -24.29 -5.42 17.35
C ALA A 194 -23.28 -6.58 17.52
N ARG A 195 -22.02 -6.28 17.85
CA ARG A 195 -20.95 -7.28 18.10
C ARG A 195 -21.04 -7.91 19.49
N SER A 196 -21.67 -7.23 20.44
CA SER A 196 -21.72 -7.66 21.85
C SER A 196 -22.83 -8.66 22.16
N PHE A 197 -23.87 -8.79 21.31
CA PHE A 197 -25.11 -9.49 21.68
C PHE A 197 -25.57 -10.62 20.76
N LYS A 198 -24.83 -10.97 19.70
CA LYS A 198 -25.24 -12.08 18.81
C LYS A 198 -24.25 -13.23 18.92
N ARG A 199 -24.71 -14.37 19.45
CA ARG A 199 -24.05 -15.68 19.24
C ARG A 199 -23.81 -15.82 17.73
N GLN A 200 -22.55 -15.89 17.34
CA GLN A 200 -22.16 -16.17 15.96
C GLN A 200 -22.78 -17.51 15.56
N SER A 201 -23.72 -17.50 14.63
CA SER A 201 -24.17 -18.72 13.98
C SER A 201 -22.99 -19.29 13.19
N LYS A 202 -22.62 -20.55 13.40
CA LYS A 202 -21.61 -21.22 12.57
C LYS A 202 -22.10 -21.21 11.13
N LEU A 203 -21.55 -20.31 10.30
CA LEU A 203 -21.72 -20.38 8.86
C LEU A 203 -20.79 -21.47 8.30
N PRO A 204 -21.09 -22.00 7.10
CA PRO A 204 -20.13 -22.81 6.35
C PRO A 204 -18.82 -22.05 6.17
N ASP A 205 -17.67 -22.74 6.13
CA ASP A 205 -16.33 -22.13 6.04
C ASP A 205 -16.14 -21.15 4.87
N ASN A 206 -17.02 -21.18 3.87
CA ASN A 206 -16.96 -20.35 2.67
C ASN A 206 -17.80 -19.06 2.72
N GLU A 207 -18.62 -18.83 3.76
CA GLU A 207 -19.50 -17.67 3.83
C GLU A 207 -18.95 -16.58 4.78
N VAL A 208 -18.80 -15.36 4.25
CA VAL A 208 -18.27 -14.22 5.00
C VAL A 208 -19.39 -13.48 5.73
N HIS A 209 -19.26 -13.37 7.05
CA HIS A 209 -20.19 -12.58 7.86
C HIS A 209 -20.03 -11.07 7.59
N TRP A 210 -21.07 -10.41 7.09
CA TRP A 210 -21.07 -8.97 6.84
C TRP A 210 -20.60 -8.09 8.01
N ASN A 211 -20.95 -8.48 9.24
CA ASN A 211 -20.65 -7.70 10.45
C ASN A 211 -19.20 -7.86 10.94
N SER A 212 -18.51 -8.93 10.55
CA SER A 212 -17.08 -9.10 10.84
C SER A 212 -16.19 -8.31 9.87
N LEU A 213 -16.72 -7.91 8.72
CA LEU A 213 -15.99 -7.11 7.74
C LEU A 213 -15.68 -5.71 8.26
N THR A 214 -14.39 -5.40 8.29
CA THR A 214 -13.84 -4.06 8.52
C THR A 214 -13.53 -3.39 7.19
N ILE A 215 -13.76 -2.09 7.12
CA ILE A 215 -13.37 -1.30 5.95
C ILE A 215 -11.90 -0.95 6.08
N GLN A 216 -11.15 -1.19 5.01
CA GLN A 216 -9.77 -0.76 4.88
C GLN A 216 -9.61 -0.15 3.49
N ALA A 217 -9.91 1.15 3.42
CA ALA A 217 -10.00 1.90 2.18
C ALA A 217 -8.64 2.40 1.67
N SER A 218 -7.55 2.16 2.41
CA SER A 218 -6.23 2.63 2.02
C SER A 218 -5.12 1.65 2.38
N THR A 219 -4.02 1.73 1.63
CA THR A 219 -2.78 0.99 1.88
C THR A 219 -1.56 1.86 1.56
N MET A 220 -0.44 1.60 2.23
CA MET A 220 0.87 2.18 1.90
C MET A 220 1.63 1.27 0.92
N ILE A 221 2.40 1.88 0.03
CA ILE A 221 3.38 1.15 -0.78
C ILE A 221 4.74 1.35 -0.15
N ILE A 222 5.42 0.26 0.15
CA ILE A 222 6.73 0.28 0.81
C ILE A 222 7.79 -0.36 -0.09
N SER A 223 9.04 0.01 0.13
CA SER A 223 10.17 -0.53 -0.62
C SER A 223 10.19 -2.04 -0.53
N ARG A 224 10.64 -2.69 -1.59
CA ARG A 224 10.92 -4.13 -1.61
C ARG A 224 11.88 -4.49 -0.46
N MET A 225 11.66 -5.66 0.14
CA MET A 225 12.64 -6.17 1.11
C MET A 225 13.96 -6.48 0.39
N PRO A 226 15.09 -5.91 0.85
CA PRO A 226 16.38 -6.20 0.26
C PRO A 226 16.73 -7.68 0.49
N ASN A 227 17.37 -8.30 -0.49
CA ASN A 227 17.91 -9.65 -0.38
C ASN A 227 19.43 -9.64 -0.61
N ILE A 228 20.10 -8.76 0.15
CA ILE A 228 21.56 -8.68 0.25
C ILE A 228 21.89 -8.74 1.75
N SER A 229 22.94 -9.49 2.11
CA SER A 229 23.49 -9.46 3.45
C SER A 229 24.62 -8.44 3.52
N VAL A 230 24.68 -7.70 4.63
CA VAL A 230 25.76 -6.78 4.97
C VAL A 230 26.32 -7.21 6.32
N GLN A 231 27.62 -7.50 6.37
CA GLN A 231 28.32 -7.92 7.58
C GLN A 231 29.46 -6.94 7.85
N LEU A 232 29.62 -6.58 9.13
CA LEU A 232 30.64 -5.64 9.60
C LEU A 232 31.65 -6.41 10.45
N SER A 233 32.93 -6.37 10.06
CA SER A 233 34.03 -6.97 10.80
C SER A 233 35.05 -5.90 11.19
N HIS A 234 35.40 -5.86 12.48
CA HIS A 234 36.24 -4.82 13.07
C HIS A 234 36.78 -5.29 14.44
N GLU A 235 37.87 -4.67 14.91
CA GLU A 235 38.55 -5.06 16.16
C GLU A 235 38.54 -3.88 17.16
N PRO A 236 37.53 -3.74 18.04
CA PRO A 236 37.48 -2.65 19.02
C PRO A 236 38.49 -2.85 20.18
N PRO A 237 38.92 -1.78 20.87
CA PRO A 237 38.55 -0.38 20.65
C PRO A 237 39.37 0.28 19.54
N ALA A 238 38.90 1.42 19.03
CA ALA A 238 39.71 2.27 18.18
C ALA A 238 40.67 3.11 19.04
N LEU A 239 41.89 3.32 18.55
CA LEU A 239 42.85 4.20 19.21
C LEU A 239 42.74 5.61 18.63
N MET A 240 42.80 6.62 19.51
CA MET A 240 42.76 8.01 19.11
C MET A 240 43.96 8.35 18.22
N ASN A 241 43.70 9.06 17.12
CA ASN A 241 44.66 9.44 16.08
C ASN A 241 45.29 8.26 15.31
N GLU A 242 44.70 7.07 15.37
CA GLU A 242 45.08 5.94 14.53
C GLU A 242 44.03 5.64 13.47
N MET A 243 44.46 4.94 12.42
CA MET A 243 43.58 4.47 11.35
C MET A 243 42.91 3.18 11.78
N TYR A 244 41.62 3.25 12.05
CA TYR A 244 40.77 2.12 12.39
C TYR A 244 40.18 1.47 11.13
N CYS A 245 40.24 0.14 11.05
CA CYS A 245 39.73 -0.61 9.91
C CYS A 245 38.33 -1.16 10.19
N LEU A 246 37.37 -0.81 9.34
CA LEU A 246 36.05 -1.43 9.27
C LEU A 246 35.91 -2.18 7.95
N THR A 247 35.87 -3.51 8.01
CA THR A 247 35.64 -4.35 6.84
C THR A 247 34.14 -4.55 6.65
N VAL A 248 33.64 -4.10 5.50
CA VAL A 248 32.25 -4.27 5.06
C VAL A 248 32.19 -5.40 4.06
N THR A 249 31.47 -6.45 4.39
CA THR A 249 31.22 -7.59 3.53
C THR A 249 29.79 -7.54 3.02
N ILE A 250 29.61 -7.57 1.70
CA ILE A 250 28.32 -7.47 1.02
C ILE A 250 28.15 -8.72 0.15
N GLU A 251 27.04 -9.44 0.32
CA GLU A 251 26.76 -10.65 -0.46
C GLU A 251 25.33 -10.60 -1.03
N SER A 252 25.23 -10.84 -2.33
CA SER A 252 23.95 -10.84 -3.04
C SER A 252 23.24 -12.18 -2.92
N HIS A 253 22.05 -12.19 -2.32
CA HIS A 253 21.14 -13.33 -2.32
C HIS A 253 20.03 -13.18 -3.37
N GLU A 254 20.14 -12.17 -4.23
CA GLU A 254 19.19 -11.92 -5.31
C GLU A 254 19.22 -13.03 -6.36
N LYS A 255 18.07 -13.29 -6.99
CA LYS A 255 17.98 -14.25 -8.10
C LYS A 255 18.47 -13.68 -9.44
N THR A 256 18.55 -12.36 -9.52
CA THR A 256 18.97 -11.58 -10.68
C THR A 256 20.11 -10.65 -10.26
N VAL A 257 20.83 -10.11 -11.24
CA VAL A 257 21.91 -9.14 -10.98
C VAL A 257 21.40 -7.95 -10.17
N ALA A 258 22.07 -7.65 -9.06
CA ALA A 258 21.90 -6.41 -8.32
C ALA A 258 22.76 -5.34 -9.01
N LYS A 259 22.11 -4.31 -9.57
CA LYS A 259 22.74 -3.29 -10.39
C LYS A 259 23.03 -2.03 -9.59
N ASP A 260 24.04 -1.28 -10.02
CA ASP A 260 24.39 0.03 -9.45
C ASP A 260 24.49 -0.01 -7.91
N VAL A 261 25.21 -1.02 -7.40
CA VAL A 261 25.41 -1.21 -5.97
C VAL A 261 26.30 -0.08 -5.47
N LYS A 262 25.80 0.62 -4.44
CA LYS A 262 26.44 1.79 -3.83
C LYS A 262 26.54 1.61 -2.33
N LEU A 263 27.67 1.99 -1.77
CA LEU A 263 27.96 1.95 -0.35
C LEU A 263 28.06 3.38 0.20
N THR A 264 27.33 3.65 1.27
CA THR A 264 27.51 4.83 2.12
C THR A 264 28.03 4.36 3.47
N ALA A 265 29.20 4.85 3.90
CA ALA A 265 29.84 4.38 5.13
C ALA A 265 30.52 5.51 5.90
N GLY A 266 30.37 5.51 7.23
CA GLY A 266 31.00 6.48 8.12
C GLY A 266 30.16 6.80 9.35
N LEU A 267 30.46 7.92 10.01
CA LEU A 267 29.78 8.35 11.22
C LEU A 267 28.28 8.57 10.95
N LYS A 268 27.42 7.92 11.74
CA LYS A 268 25.97 8.05 11.61
C LYS A 268 25.56 9.51 11.81
N PRO A 269 24.79 10.11 10.87
CA PRO A 269 24.31 11.48 11.00
C PRO A 269 23.49 11.71 12.29
N GLY A 270 23.54 12.92 12.83
CA GLY A 270 22.78 13.32 14.02
C GLY A 270 23.48 13.06 15.36
N GLN A 271 24.77 12.70 15.35
CA GLN A 271 25.62 12.64 16.55
C GLN A 271 26.17 14.02 16.95
N ASP A 272 26.88 14.07 18.08
CA ASP A 272 27.52 15.28 18.60
C ASP A 272 28.42 15.95 17.54
N ALA A 273 28.30 17.27 17.39
CA ALA A 273 29.01 18.03 16.37
C ALA A 273 30.54 17.93 16.50
N ASN A 274 31.07 17.80 17.72
CA ASN A 274 32.51 17.60 17.92
C ASN A 274 32.95 16.24 17.41
N LEU A 275 32.12 15.20 17.55
CA LEU A 275 32.43 13.89 16.98
C LEU A 275 32.46 13.96 15.45
N THR A 276 31.52 14.67 14.82
CA THR A 276 31.51 14.88 13.37
C THR A 276 32.76 15.61 12.88
N GLN A 277 33.19 16.67 13.56
CA GLN A 277 34.40 17.43 13.20
C GLN A 277 35.72 16.68 13.49
N ARG A 278 35.68 15.64 14.32
CA ARG A 278 36.86 14.88 14.76
C ARG A 278 36.84 13.44 14.27
N THR A 279 36.04 13.13 13.26
CA THR A 279 35.98 11.80 12.66
C THR A 279 36.15 11.96 11.16
N HIS A 280 37.16 11.30 10.62
CA HIS A 280 37.48 11.35 9.19
C HIS A 280 37.41 9.93 8.62
N VAL A 281 36.82 9.80 7.43
CA VAL A 281 36.58 8.51 6.79
C VAL A 281 37.16 8.51 5.38
N THR A 282 37.91 7.46 5.05
CA THR A 282 38.58 7.30 3.74
C THR A 282 38.54 5.86 3.26
N LEU A 283 38.71 5.67 1.95
CA LEU A 283 38.92 4.36 1.33
C LEU A 283 40.41 4.01 1.17
N ASN A 284 41.30 4.98 1.40
CA ASN A 284 42.75 4.79 1.30
C ASN A 284 43.40 4.83 2.69
N GLY A 285 43.86 3.67 3.18
CA GLY A 285 44.52 3.57 4.49
C GLY A 285 45.94 4.14 4.54
N THR A 286 46.51 4.59 3.41
CA THR A 286 47.89 5.11 3.35
C THR A 286 47.98 6.63 3.45
N GLU A 287 46.86 7.34 3.31
CA GLU A 287 46.82 8.80 3.39
C GLU A 287 46.52 9.26 4.83
N MET A 288 47.30 10.23 5.30
CA MET A 288 46.99 10.93 6.56
C MET A 288 45.73 11.77 6.34
N CYS A 289 44.66 11.47 7.07
CA CYS A 289 43.42 12.24 7.00
C CYS A 289 43.60 13.61 7.65
N ASP A 290 43.45 14.68 6.87
CA ASP A 290 43.35 16.05 7.38
C ASP A 290 41.87 16.47 7.55
N ASP A 291 41.65 17.72 7.96
CA ASP A 291 40.31 18.26 8.22
C ASP A 291 39.43 18.40 6.95
N SER A 292 39.97 18.09 5.75
CA SER A 292 39.18 18.08 4.51
C SER A 292 38.37 16.79 4.32
N TYR A 293 38.72 15.73 5.05
CA TYR A 293 38.05 14.44 4.96
C TYR A 293 36.67 14.44 5.62
N PRO A 294 35.64 13.87 4.99
CA PRO A 294 34.32 13.85 5.56
C PRO A 294 34.20 12.77 6.66
N ALA A 295 33.26 12.98 7.57
CA ALA A 295 32.87 11.96 8.55
C ALA A 295 32.02 10.84 7.95
N LEU A 296 31.50 11.01 6.73
CA LEU A 296 30.63 10.05 6.03
C LEU A 296 30.94 10.10 4.53
N LEU A 297 31.20 8.95 3.92
CA LEU A 297 31.38 8.81 2.48
C LEU A 297 30.07 8.34 1.84
N PRO A 298 29.36 9.17 1.06
CA PRO A 298 28.15 8.76 0.36
C PRO A 298 28.46 8.09 -0.98
N ASP A 299 27.55 7.21 -1.41
CA ASP A 299 27.44 6.70 -2.79
C ASP A 299 28.73 6.15 -3.42
N ILE A 300 29.58 5.48 -2.63
CA ILE A 300 30.78 4.79 -3.13
C ILE A 300 30.35 3.70 -4.12
N PRO A 301 30.75 3.77 -5.39
CA PRO A 301 30.32 2.80 -6.39
C PRO A 301 31.03 1.46 -6.17
N LEU A 302 30.26 0.38 -6.11
CA LEU A 302 30.74 -0.99 -6.01
C LEU A 302 30.51 -1.80 -7.29
N GLY A 303 29.73 -1.27 -8.24
CA GLY A 303 29.41 -1.92 -9.50
C GLY A 303 28.16 -2.80 -9.41
N ASP A 304 28.07 -3.80 -10.29
CA ASP A 304 26.98 -4.77 -10.28
C ASP A 304 27.43 -6.03 -9.52
N LEU A 305 26.52 -6.65 -8.76
CA LEU A 305 26.74 -7.93 -8.08
C LEU A 305 25.90 -9.04 -8.72
N GLN A 306 26.55 -10.11 -9.15
CA GLN A 306 25.89 -11.32 -9.63
C GLN A 306 25.18 -12.06 -8.48
N PRO A 307 24.18 -12.91 -8.77
CA PRO A 307 23.59 -13.81 -7.78
C PRO A 307 24.65 -14.65 -7.05
N GLY A 308 24.65 -14.60 -5.71
CA GLY A 308 25.62 -15.30 -4.86
C GLY A 308 27.01 -14.67 -4.80
N GLU A 309 27.24 -13.55 -5.50
CA GLU A 309 28.53 -12.86 -5.45
C GLU A 309 28.72 -12.16 -4.11
N LYS A 310 29.94 -12.27 -3.59
CA LYS A 310 30.39 -11.66 -2.34
C LYS A 310 31.51 -10.66 -2.65
N LEU A 311 31.39 -9.46 -2.12
CA LEU A 311 32.37 -8.38 -2.21
C LEU A 311 32.78 -7.93 -0.81
N GLU A 312 34.05 -7.56 -0.66
CA GLU A 312 34.58 -6.97 0.57
C GLU A 312 35.13 -5.58 0.27
N LYS A 313 34.78 -4.62 1.12
CA LYS A 313 35.23 -3.23 1.04
C LYS A 313 35.71 -2.78 2.40
N ILE A 314 36.94 -2.28 2.47
CA ILE A 314 37.51 -1.74 3.70
C ILE A 314 37.27 -0.24 3.72
N VAL A 315 36.79 0.25 4.86
CA VAL A 315 36.64 1.66 5.17
C VAL A 315 37.57 1.97 6.33
N TYR A 316 38.39 3.01 6.17
CA TYR A 316 39.31 3.45 7.20
C TYR A 316 38.75 4.68 7.91
N ILE A 317 38.86 4.68 9.23
CA ILE A 317 38.26 5.66 10.11
C ILE A 317 39.35 6.22 11.02
N HIS A 318 39.53 7.53 11.00
CA HIS A 318 40.42 8.24 11.91
C HIS A 318 39.61 9.03 12.93
N CYS A 319 39.85 8.79 14.22
CA CYS A 319 39.15 9.46 15.32
C CYS A 319 40.09 10.37 16.09
N GLY A 320 39.89 11.69 16.01
CA GLY A 320 40.72 12.71 16.65
C GLY A 320 40.39 12.99 18.12
N THR A 321 39.37 12.35 18.68
CA THR A 321 38.97 12.48 20.09
C THR A 321 38.49 11.16 20.65
N VAL A 322 38.68 10.94 21.95
CA VAL A 322 38.09 9.81 22.67
C VAL A 322 36.57 9.92 22.74
N GLY A 323 35.90 8.77 22.87
CA GLY A 323 34.46 8.70 23.04
C GLY A 323 33.79 7.62 22.20
N THR A 324 32.52 7.38 22.49
CA THR A 324 31.68 6.41 21.79
C THR A 324 31.09 7.03 20.52
N ARG A 325 31.22 6.32 19.39
CA ARG A 325 30.69 6.71 18.09
C ARG A 325 29.84 5.59 17.52
N MET A 326 28.77 5.96 16.82
CA MET A 326 27.99 5.03 16.01
C MET A 326 28.34 5.21 14.53
N PHE A 327 28.78 4.14 13.87
CA PHE A 327 29.02 4.14 12.42
C PHE A 327 27.85 3.52 11.70
N LEU A 328 27.48 4.10 10.57
CA LEU A 328 26.46 3.66 9.65
C LEU A 328 27.14 3.06 8.42
N VAL A 329 26.64 1.91 8.00
CA VAL A 329 26.92 1.30 6.70
C VAL A 329 25.59 1.10 6.01
N TYR A 330 25.40 1.74 4.87
CA TYR A 330 24.18 1.72 4.07
C TYR A 330 24.52 1.28 2.66
N VAL A 331 23.88 0.21 2.19
CA VAL A 331 24.05 -0.33 0.84
C VAL A 331 22.76 -0.14 0.08
N SER A 332 22.80 0.55 -1.06
CA SER A 332 21.66 0.70 -1.97
C SER A 332 21.95 0.10 -3.33
N TYR A 333 20.92 -0.45 -3.98
CA TYR A 333 21.05 -1.09 -5.28
C TYR A 333 19.72 -1.13 -6.04
N LEU A 334 19.80 -1.49 -7.31
CA LEU A 334 18.68 -1.67 -8.21
C LEU A 334 18.51 -3.15 -8.57
N VAL A 335 17.27 -3.63 -8.62
CA VAL A 335 16.99 -5.01 -9.04
C VAL A 335 15.72 -5.07 -9.89
N ASN A 336 15.75 -5.82 -10.98
CA ASN A 336 14.57 -6.06 -11.81
C ASN A 336 13.73 -7.17 -11.18
N ALA A 337 12.43 -6.94 -11.02
CA ALA A 337 11.48 -7.94 -10.57
C ALA A 337 10.34 -8.08 -11.59
N VAL A 338 9.88 -9.31 -11.83
CA VAL A 338 8.74 -9.58 -12.72
C VAL A 338 7.57 -10.03 -11.86
N ILE A 339 6.50 -9.23 -11.83
CA ILE A 339 5.33 -9.45 -10.98
C ILE A 339 4.09 -9.46 -11.87
N GLU A 340 3.39 -10.58 -11.88
CA GLU A 340 2.23 -10.79 -12.78
C GLU A 340 2.53 -10.43 -14.26
N GLY A 341 3.75 -10.72 -14.71
CA GLY A 341 4.20 -10.44 -16.09
C GLY A 341 4.62 -8.99 -16.35
N LYS A 342 4.54 -8.09 -15.37
CA LYS A 342 5.07 -6.73 -15.46
C LYS A 342 6.47 -6.66 -14.88
N GLU A 343 7.41 -6.13 -15.66
CA GLU A 343 8.76 -5.85 -15.18
C GLU A 343 8.78 -4.51 -14.44
N ILE A 344 9.32 -4.51 -13.22
CA ILE A 344 9.55 -3.31 -12.42
C ILE A 344 11.00 -3.24 -11.99
N LEU A 345 11.54 -2.02 -11.94
CA LEU A 345 12.87 -1.74 -11.38
C LEU A 345 12.71 -1.34 -9.92
N CYS A 346 13.15 -2.17 -8.98
CA CYS A 346 13.07 -1.91 -7.55
C CYS A 346 14.33 -1.21 -7.05
N ARG A 347 14.15 -0.14 -6.27
CA ARG A 347 15.22 0.48 -5.46
C ARG A 347 15.22 -0.15 -4.08
N CYS A 348 16.27 -0.89 -3.78
CA CYS A 348 16.43 -1.60 -2.50
C CYS A 348 17.58 -0.98 -1.71
N HIS A 349 17.51 -1.09 -0.39
CA HIS A 349 18.61 -0.71 0.48
C HIS A 349 18.65 -1.57 1.74
N ARG A 350 19.84 -1.71 2.32
CA ARG A 350 20.09 -2.37 3.58
C ARG A 350 21.06 -1.51 4.39
N ASP A 351 20.73 -1.22 5.63
CA ASP A 351 21.62 -0.55 6.56
C ASP A 351 21.99 -1.44 7.74
N GLU A 352 23.22 -1.26 8.23
CA GLU A 352 23.75 -1.85 9.44
C GLU A 352 24.51 -0.76 10.21
N THR A 353 24.49 -0.83 11.54
CA THR A 353 25.20 0.13 12.39
C THR A 353 26.07 -0.58 13.39
N VAL A 354 27.24 -0.01 13.66
CA VAL A 354 28.17 -0.52 14.67
C VAL A 354 28.53 0.58 15.65
N THR A 355 28.58 0.24 16.93
CA THR A 355 29.04 1.15 17.98
C THR A 355 30.51 0.85 18.28
N MET A 356 31.34 1.88 18.31
CA MET A 356 32.78 1.78 18.50
C MET A 356 33.22 2.80 19.54
N GLU A 357 34.03 2.34 20.49
CA GLU A 357 34.68 3.20 21.47
C GLU A 357 36.06 3.62 20.96
N THR A 358 36.38 4.91 21.08
CA THR A 358 37.72 5.44 20.85
C THR A 358 38.40 5.76 22.18
N VAL A 359 39.59 5.20 22.41
CA VAL A 359 40.37 5.36 23.65
C VAL A 359 41.75 5.97 23.37
N PHE A 360 42.43 6.44 24.42
CA PHE A 360 43.82 6.84 24.30
C PHE A 360 44.69 5.60 24.01
N PRO A 361 45.69 5.70 23.10
CA PRO A 361 46.61 4.59 22.84
C PRO A 361 47.49 4.25 24.06
N PHE A 362 47.81 5.25 24.89
CA PHE A 362 48.58 5.09 26.12
C PHE A 362 48.31 6.22 27.11
N ASP A 363 48.44 5.93 28.41
CA ASP A 363 48.43 6.92 29.48
C ASP A 363 49.86 7.23 29.93
N VAL A 364 50.30 8.49 29.82
CA VAL A 364 51.62 8.92 30.29
C VAL A 364 51.51 9.59 31.65
N ALA A 365 52.03 8.94 32.69
CA ALA A 365 52.20 9.54 34.01
C ALA A 365 53.66 9.98 34.22
N VAL A 366 53.90 11.29 34.33
CA VAL A 366 55.23 11.83 34.64
C VAL A 366 55.29 12.20 36.12
N LYS A 367 56.16 11.52 36.87
CA LYS A 367 56.46 11.89 38.27
C LYS A 367 57.82 12.57 38.33
N PHE A 368 57.83 13.88 38.54
CA PHE A 368 59.06 14.63 38.75
C PHE A 368 59.63 14.31 40.14
N VAL A 369 60.85 13.76 40.18
CA VAL A 369 61.53 13.34 41.42
C VAL A 369 62.42 14.45 42.01
N SER A 370 62.46 15.63 41.37
CA SER A 370 63.26 16.78 41.83
C SER A 370 62.52 18.10 41.63
N THR A 371 62.55 18.96 42.65
CA THR A 371 61.98 20.32 42.65
C THR A 371 62.99 21.40 42.22
N LYS A 372 64.21 21.02 41.80
CA LYS A 372 65.17 22.01 41.29
C LYS A 372 64.79 22.48 39.88
N VAL A 373 64.05 23.58 39.83
CA VAL A 373 63.87 24.38 38.60
C VAL A 373 65.23 25.02 38.27
N CYS A 374 65.97 24.45 37.33
CA CYS A 374 67.07 25.18 36.71
C CYS A 374 66.46 26.30 35.86
N ARG A 375 66.61 27.56 36.30
CA ARG A 375 66.43 28.74 35.46
C ARG A 375 67.49 28.71 34.35
N GLY A 376 67.21 27.95 33.29
CA GLY A 376 67.89 28.04 32.02
C GLY A 376 67.17 29.06 31.16
N ILE A 377 67.80 30.23 30.97
CA ILE A 377 67.38 31.23 29.98
C ILE A 377 67.41 30.54 28.61
N LEU A 378 66.24 30.31 28.01
CA LEU A 378 66.14 30.04 26.58
C LEU A 378 66.36 31.39 25.88
N LYS A 379 67.52 31.51 25.23
CA LYS A 379 67.77 32.51 24.18
C LYS A 379 67.13 32.04 22.89
#